data_AF-A0A2V8PUT1-F1
#
_entry.id   AF-A0A2V8PUT1-F1
#
_cell.length_a   1.000
_cell.length_b   1.000
_cell.length_c   1.000
_cell.angle_alpha   90.00
_cell.angle_beta   90.00
_cell.angle_gamma   90.00
#
_symmetry.space_group_name_H-M   'P 1'
#
loop_
_entity.id
_entity.type
_entity.pdbx_description
1 polymer ?
#
loop_
_entity_poly.entity_id
_entity_poly.type
_entity_poly.pdbx_seq_one_letter_code
_entity_poly.pdbx_strand_id
1 'polypeptide(L)'
;MKTNLFAISVASRDDVMIAGDQGRVLVTKNGGLAWETQPTLTSSPLFAVAYHGGANAWVAGRGGAILRRTEAIATVKIPTPKIPPVLRGNPKPNGQESGPQIIFDDGDIPRAAPPDNKKPSKP
;
A
#
# COMPACT_ATOMS: atom_id res chain seq x y z
N MET A 1 -4.39 -25.51 2.18
CA MET A 1 -3.46 -26.19 1.26
C MET A 1 -2.17 -26.47 2.01
N LYS A 2 -1.62 -27.69 1.94
CA LYS A 2 -0.31 -28.05 2.50
C LYS A 2 0.72 -27.99 1.36
N THR A 3 1.89 -27.37 1.57
CA THR A 3 3.00 -27.32 0.60
C THR A 3 4.21 -28.02 1.24
N ASN A 4 4.95 -28.77 0.43
CA ASN A 4 6.19 -29.41 0.86
C ASN A 4 7.39 -28.47 0.66
N LEU A 5 8.32 -28.48 1.61
CA LEU A 5 9.57 -27.73 1.54
C LEU A 5 10.71 -28.74 1.42
N PHE A 6 11.67 -28.48 0.53
CA PHE A 6 12.66 -29.49 0.14
C PHE A 6 14.09 -29.10 0.52
N ALA A 7 14.42 -27.81 0.53
CA ALA A 7 15.78 -27.35 0.79
C ALA A 7 15.81 -26.04 1.58
N ILE A 8 16.85 -25.88 2.40
CA ILE A 8 17.11 -24.68 3.21
C ILE A 8 18.58 -24.27 3.06
N SER A 9 18.85 -22.98 2.99
CA SER A 9 20.21 -22.41 3.01
C SER A 9 20.24 -21.20 3.91
N VAL A 10 21.25 -21.15 4.78
CA VAL A 10 21.45 -20.13 5.81
C VAL A 10 22.58 -19.23 5.38
N ALA A 11 22.31 -17.94 5.18
CA ALA A 11 23.34 -16.93 4.88
C ALA A 11 23.92 -16.33 6.16
N SER A 12 23.09 -16.14 7.18
CA SER A 12 23.47 -15.72 8.53
C SER A 12 22.44 -16.21 9.54
N ARG A 13 22.67 -15.97 10.84
CA ARG A 13 21.76 -16.39 11.92
C ARG A 13 20.30 -15.99 11.65
N ASP A 14 20.10 -14.79 11.13
CA ASP A 14 18.77 -14.24 10.92
C ASP A 14 18.30 -14.33 9.47
N ASP A 15 19.18 -14.67 8.54
CA ASP A 15 18.93 -14.61 7.10
C ASP A 15 18.95 -16.01 6.46
N VAL A 16 17.76 -16.55 6.18
CA VAL A 16 17.59 -17.93 5.69
C VAL A 16 16.62 -17.97 4.52
N MET A 17 16.90 -18.83 3.54
CA MET A 17 16.04 -19.07 2.39
C MET A 17 15.64 -20.55 2.33
N ILE A 18 14.37 -20.82 2.03
CA ILE A 18 13.82 -22.16 1.82
C ILE A 18 13.20 -22.25 0.42
N ALA A 19 13.34 -23.40 -0.23
CA ALA A 19 12.69 -23.73 -1.50
C ALA A 19 11.80 -24.97 -1.36
N GLY A 20 10.75 -25.06 -2.17
CA GLY A 20 9.75 -26.14 -2.07
C GLY A 20 8.93 -26.40 -3.32
N ASP A 21 7.81 -27.09 -3.11
CA ASP A 21 6.78 -27.42 -4.09
C ASP A 21 6.19 -26.16 -4.76
N GLN A 22 5.65 -26.32 -5.98
CA GLN A 22 4.98 -25.26 -6.73
C GLN A 22 5.82 -23.97 -6.90
N GLY A 23 7.15 -24.10 -6.97
CA GLY A 23 8.07 -22.96 -7.05
C GLY A 23 8.11 -22.09 -5.80
N ARG A 24 7.65 -22.61 -4.65
CA ARG A 24 7.63 -21.87 -3.40
C ARG A 24 9.04 -21.53 -2.96
N VAL A 25 9.26 -20.25 -2.68
CA VAL A 25 10.46 -19.75 -2.01
C VAL A 25 10.05 -18.89 -0.82
N LEU A 26 10.65 -19.16 0.33
CA LEU A 26 10.42 -18.41 1.58
C LEU A 26 11.74 -17.82 2.05
N VAL A 27 11.69 -16.62 2.63
CA VAL A 27 12.85 -15.95 3.24
C VAL A 27 12.50 -15.49 4.65
N THR A 28 13.43 -15.60 5.57
CA THR A 28 13.34 -14.98 6.90
C THR A 28 14.48 -13.99 7.09
N LYS A 29 14.23 -12.95 7.90
CA LYS A 29 15.21 -11.96 8.35
C LYS A 29 15.29 -11.87 9.88
N ASN A 30 14.70 -12.82 10.58
CA ASN A 30 14.59 -12.86 12.04
C ASN A 30 14.72 -14.29 12.59
N GLY A 31 15.57 -15.11 11.97
CA GLY A 31 15.92 -16.43 12.47
C GLY A 31 14.77 -17.44 12.40
N GLY A 32 13.82 -17.24 11.48
CA GLY A 32 12.68 -18.14 11.28
C GLY A 32 11.46 -17.83 12.14
N LEU A 33 11.47 -16.74 12.92
CA LEU A 33 10.29 -16.28 13.67
C LEU A 33 9.15 -15.84 12.74
N ALA A 34 9.49 -15.25 11.60
CA ALA A 34 8.56 -14.93 10.53
C ALA A 34 9.16 -15.25 9.15
N TRP A 35 8.28 -15.59 8.20
CA TRP A 35 8.65 -15.96 6.84
C TRP A 35 7.90 -15.12 5.82
N GLU A 36 8.64 -14.53 4.89
CA GLU A 36 8.13 -13.81 3.74
C GLU A 36 8.10 -14.76 2.53
N THR A 37 6.92 -14.89 1.91
CA THR A 37 6.81 -15.66 0.66
C THR A 37 7.27 -14.79 -0.51
N GLN A 38 8.24 -15.28 -1.27
CA GLN A 38 8.73 -14.60 -2.46
C GLN A 38 7.79 -14.86 -3.65
N PRO A 39 7.75 -13.96 -4.65
CA PRO A 39 6.98 -14.16 -5.87
C PRO A 39 7.30 -15.50 -6.54
N THR A 40 6.26 -16.22 -6.95
CA THR A 40 6.40 -17.51 -7.62
C THR A 40 6.70 -17.28 -9.11
N LEU A 41 7.91 -17.66 -9.55
CA LEU A 41 8.37 -17.49 -10.93
C LEU A 41 8.19 -18.75 -11.80
N THR A 42 7.91 -19.89 -11.18
CA THR A 42 7.68 -21.17 -11.86
C THR A 42 6.72 -22.01 -11.04
N SER A 43 5.97 -22.90 -11.68
CA SER A 43 5.17 -23.94 -10.99
C SER A 43 5.97 -25.21 -10.71
N SER A 44 7.22 -25.30 -11.20
CA SER A 44 8.06 -26.47 -11.01
C SER A 44 8.53 -26.58 -9.55
N PRO A 45 8.52 -27.79 -8.96
CA PRO A 45 9.15 -28.01 -7.66
C PRO A 45 10.62 -27.62 -7.66
N LEU A 46 11.06 -26.91 -6.62
CA LEU A 46 12.43 -26.49 -6.41
C LEU A 46 13.07 -27.36 -5.34
N PHE A 47 14.15 -28.07 -5.70
CA PHE A 47 14.77 -29.10 -4.87
C PHE A 47 16.07 -28.65 -4.20
N ALA A 48 16.68 -27.55 -4.66
CA ALA A 48 17.92 -27.05 -4.12
C ALA A 48 17.90 -25.53 -3.99
N VAL A 49 18.61 -25.02 -2.98
CA VAL A 49 18.86 -23.60 -2.76
C VAL A 49 20.31 -23.39 -2.37
N ALA A 50 20.94 -22.37 -2.95
CA ALA A 50 22.25 -21.87 -2.57
C ALA A 50 22.12 -20.37 -2.25
N TYR A 51 22.28 -20.00 -0.98
CA TYR A 51 22.02 -18.64 -0.51
C TYR A 51 23.16 -18.07 0.33
N HIS A 52 23.66 -16.90 -0.09
CA HIS A 52 24.79 -16.18 0.53
C HIS A 52 24.39 -14.75 0.96
N GLY A 53 23.09 -14.49 1.14
CA GLY A 53 22.59 -13.19 1.56
C GLY A 53 22.29 -12.25 0.39
N GLY A 54 21.44 -11.25 0.64
CA GLY A 54 21.08 -10.24 -0.38
C GLY A 54 20.57 -10.86 -1.69
N ALA A 55 21.15 -10.43 -2.81
CA ALA A 55 20.84 -10.94 -4.15
C ALA A 55 21.66 -12.18 -4.56
N ASN A 56 22.58 -12.66 -3.71
CA ASN A 56 23.41 -13.84 -4.01
C ASN A 56 22.64 -15.12 -3.65
N ALA A 57 21.60 -15.41 -4.43
CA ALA A 57 20.71 -16.55 -4.22
C ALA A 57 20.41 -17.27 -5.53
N TRP A 58 20.46 -18.61 -5.49
CA TRP A 58 20.06 -19.49 -6.57
C TRP A 58 19.15 -20.60 -6.06
N VAL A 59 18.17 -20.97 -6.87
CA VAL A 59 17.32 -22.14 -6.65
C VAL A 59 17.27 -23.00 -7.89
N ALA A 60 17.26 -24.32 -7.72
CA ALA A 60 17.19 -25.27 -8.83
C ALA A 60 16.10 -26.31 -8.61
N GLY A 61 15.48 -26.78 -9.69
CA GLY A 61 14.28 -27.61 -9.62
C GLY A 61 14.05 -28.52 -10.82
N ARG A 62 12.84 -29.10 -10.86
CA ARG A 62 12.41 -30.06 -11.89
C ARG A 62 12.61 -29.49 -13.30
N GLY A 63 13.02 -30.36 -14.23
CA GLY A 63 13.17 -29.99 -15.64
C GLY A 63 14.34 -29.06 -15.94
N GLY A 64 15.32 -28.95 -15.03
CA GLY A 64 16.48 -28.08 -15.21
C GLY A 64 16.20 -26.60 -14.93
N ALA A 65 15.10 -26.28 -14.23
CA ALA A 65 14.83 -24.91 -13.81
C ALA A 65 15.95 -24.41 -12.88
N ILE A 66 16.61 -23.31 -13.25
CA ILE A 66 17.59 -22.62 -12.43
C ILE A 66 17.18 -21.14 -12.39
N LEU A 67 16.88 -20.63 -11.20
CA LEU A 67 16.51 -19.24 -10.99
C LEU A 67 17.57 -18.55 -10.13
N ARG A 68 17.88 -17.31 -10.48
CA ARG A 68 18.79 -16.45 -9.72
C ARG A 68 18.03 -15.22 -9.25
N ARG A 69 18.28 -14.82 -8.01
CA ARG A 69 17.81 -13.52 -7.50
C ARG A 69 18.63 -12.38 -8.10
N THR A 70 17.97 -11.39 -8.70
CA THR A 70 18.64 -10.25 -9.34
C THR A 70 18.56 -8.96 -8.53
N GLU A 71 17.61 -8.84 -7.59
CA GLU A 71 17.40 -7.61 -6.81
C GLU A 71 17.38 -7.86 -5.30
N ALA A 72 17.95 -6.92 -4.54
CA ALA A 72 17.73 -6.85 -3.10
C ALA A 72 16.30 -6.36 -2.83
N ILE A 73 15.62 -6.88 -1.79
CA ILE A 73 14.28 -6.40 -1.38
C ILE A 73 14.37 -4.89 -1.13
N ALA A 74 13.71 -4.10 -1.97
CA ALA A 74 13.58 -2.67 -1.78
C ALA A 74 12.28 -2.40 -1.01
N THR A 75 12.40 -1.89 0.22
CA THR A 75 11.24 -1.32 0.92
C THR A 75 10.77 -0.10 0.13
N VAL A 76 9.65 -0.24 -0.59
CA VAL A 76 9.06 0.89 -1.30
C VAL A 76 8.58 1.89 -0.25
N LYS A 77 9.31 2.99 -0.09
CA LYS A 77 8.83 4.15 0.66
C LYS A 77 7.75 4.81 -0.18
N ILE A 78 6.49 4.52 0.12
CA ILE A 78 5.36 5.24 -0.48
C ILE A 78 5.38 6.65 0.13
N PRO A 79 5.60 7.72 -0.67
CA PRO A 79 5.52 9.08 -0.15
C PRO A 79 4.08 9.30 0.33
N THR A 80 3.89 9.55 1.63
CA THR A 80 2.60 10.02 2.13
C THR A 80 2.36 11.40 1.52
N PRO A 81 1.28 11.61 0.74
CA PRO A 81 0.96 12.93 0.26
C PRO A 81 0.79 13.84 1.47
N LYS A 82 1.54 14.95 1.53
CA LYS A 82 1.35 15.99 2.56
C LYS A 82 0.03 16.75 2.42
N ILE A 83 -0.76 16.39 1.41
CA ILE A 83 -2.01 17.05 1.07
C ILE A 83 -3.13 16.14 1.58
N PRO A 84 -4.04 16.64 2.45
CA PRO A 84 -5.26 15.93 2.79
C PRO A 84 -6.02 15.55 1.52
N PRO A 85 -6.83 14.48 1.53
CA PRO A 85 -7.67 14.16 0.38
C PRO A 85 -8.57 15.37 0.08
N VAL A 86 -8.33 16.05 -1.05
CA VAL A 86 -9.20 17.13 -1.52
C VAL A 86 -10.10 16.53 -2.60
N LEU A 87 -11.42 16.58 -2.37
CA LEU A 87 -12.41 16.37 -3.43
C LEU A 87 -12.11 17.41 -4.53
N ARG A 88 -11.75 16.94 -5.73
CA ARG A 88 -11.47 17.84 -6.88
C ARG A 88 -12.73 18.63 -7.21
N GLY A 89 -12.84 19.82 -6.62
CA GLY A 89 -13.78 20.84 -7.06
C GLY A 89 -13.40 21.31 -8.46
N ASN A 90 -14.40 21.48 -9.31
CA ASN A 90 -14.28 21.89 -10.71
C ASN A 90 -13.31 23.07 -10.93
N PRO A 91 -12.65 23.15 -12.10
CA PRO A 91 -11.74 24.25 -12.41
C PRO A 91 -12.51 25.57 -12.47
N LYS A 92 -12.03 26.59 -11.74
CA LYS A 92 -12.46 27.98 -11.94
C LYS A 92 -11.72 28.55 -13.15
N PRO A 93 -12.40 29.16 -14.13
CA PRO A 93 -11.72 29.91 -15.20
C PRO A 93 -11.21 31.25 -14.66
N ASN A 94 -9.95 31.59 -14.96
CA ASN A 94 -9.36 32.88 -14.60
C ASN A 94 -9.76 33.96 -15.61
N GLY A 95 -10.66 34.85 -15.16
CA GLY A 95 -10.79 36.29 -15.40
C GLY A 95 -10.52 36.93 -16.77
N GLN A 96 -11.57 37.53 -17.35
CA GLN A 96 -11.52 38.93 -17.81
C GLN A 96 -12.94 39.56 -17.85
N GLU A 97 -13.12 40.53 -16.96
CA GLU A 97 -13.94 41.77 -17.00
C GLU A 97 -15.48 41.77 -17.22
N SER A 98 -16.14 42.36 -16.20
CA SER A 98 -17.35 43.21 -16.22
C SER A 98 -18.61 42.71 -16.93
N GLY A 99 -19.34 41.81 -16.26
CA GLY A 99 -20.80 41.73 -16.38
C GLY A 99 -21.45 42.45 -15.19
N PRO A 100 -22.66 43.03 -15.32
CA PRO A 100 -23.30 43.80 -14.26
C PRO A 100 -23.38 42.99 -12.96
N GLN A 101 -22.95 43.62 -11.86
CA GLN A 101 -23.11 43.08 -10.51
C GLN A 101 -24.60 42.82 -10.29
N ILE A 102 -25.02 41.56 -10.30
CA ILE A 102 -26.36 41.19 -9.82
C ILE A 102 -26.30 41.38 -8.31
N ILE A 103 -26.91 42.48 -7.85
CA ILE A 103 -27.12 42.75 -6.43
C ILE A 103 -28.09 41.68 -5.93
N PHE A 104 -27.58 40.68 -5.21
CA PHE A 104 -28.38 39.61 -4.60
C PHE A 104 -28.98 40.03 -3.25
N ASP A 105 -29.43 41.27 -3.16
CA ASP A 105 -30.11 41.79 -1.97
C ASP A 105 -31.10 42.87 -2.44
N ASP A 106 -32.25 42.41 -2.92
CA ASP A 106 -33.39 43.24 -3.34
C ASP A 106 -34.21 43.75 -2.16
N GLY A 107 -33.83 43.40 -0.91
CA GLY A 107 -34.48 43.90 0.29
C GLY A 107 -35.89 43.36 0.52
N ASP A 108 -36.36 42.40 -0.30
CA ASP A 108 -37.70 41.82 -0.23
C ASP A 108 -37.83 40.73 0.86
N ILE A 109 -36.72 40.31 1.46
CA ILE A 109 -36.71 39.37 2.59
C ILE A 109 -36.59 40.17 3.90
N PRO A 110 -37.65 40.31 4.71
CA PRO A 110 -37.55 40.97 6.00
C PRO A 110 -36.61 40.18 6.93
N ARG A 111 -35.76 40.88 7.68
CA ARG A 111 -34.96 40.25 8.74
C ARG A 111 -35.90 39.57 9.75
N ALA A 112 -35.64 38.30 10.05
CA ALA A 112 -36.36 37.61 11.10
C ALA A 112 -36.17 38.36 12.44
N ALA A 113 -37.26 38.84 13.03
CA ALA A 113 -37.27 39.32 14.40
C ALA A 113 -37.35 38.12 15.36
N PRO A 114 -36.58 38.09 16.46
CA PRO A 114 -36.74 37.08 17.50
C PRO A 114 -38.18 37.12 18.07
N PRO A 115 -38.75 35.99 18.51
CA PRO A 115 -40.05 36.00 19.16
C PRO A 115 -40.02 36.90 20.42
N ASP A 116 -41.07 37.72 20.58
CA ASP A 116 -41.23 38.63 21.71
C ASP A 116 -41.16 37.84 23.03
N ASN A 117 -40.11 38.07 23.83
CA ASN A 117 -39.94 37.50 25.17
C ASN A 117 -40.89 38.17 26.19
N LYS A 118 -42.19 38.22 25.89
CA LYS A 118 -43.21 38.47 26.90
C LYS A 118 -43.28 37.23 27.78
N LYS A 119 -42.55 37.26 28.90
CA LYS A 119 -42.71 36.28 29.99
C LYS A 119 -44.21 36.14 30.30
N PRO A 120 -44.76 34.92 30.35
CA PRO A 120 -46.13 34.74 30.82
C PRO A 120 -46.23 35.28 32.25
N SER A 121 -47.25 36.11 32.51
CA SER A 121 -47.60 36.50 33.88
C SER A 121 -47.91 35.24 34.68
N LYS A 122 -47.23 35.05 35.81
CA LYS A 122 -47.60 34.03 36.80
C LYS A 122 -48.98 34.40 37.41
N PRO A 123 -49.73 33.40 37.92
CA PRO A 123 -51.20 33.38 37.95
C PRO A 123 -51.84 34.54 38.72
#